data_AF-A0AB34JTT3-F1
#
_entry.id   AF-A0AB34JTT3-F1
#
_cell.length_a   1.000
_cell.length_b   1.000
_cell.length_c   1.000
_cell.angle_alpha   90.00
_cell.angle_beta   90.00
_cell.angle_gamma   90.00
#
_symmetry.space_group_name_H-M   'P 1'
#
loop_
_entity.id
_entity.type
_entity.pdbx_description
1 polymer ?
#
loop_
_entity_poly.entity_id
_entity_poly.type
_entity_poly.pdbx_seq_one_letter_code
_entity_poly.pdbx_strand_id
1 'polypeptide(L)'
;MTKPSTPPSDDARHCVGKPPSALPSPVDLKSAKEYVYDSRVCVAIPGSPRIQPSQLEIKVQTRWAGLLNADAPTSLRTPHRKADSYCSNSRLLTVESVFSRDEAERLVQMADAIGFGRTNYPRMYRGNLRLITIDLSLSDAVWHRVSHLVPSSIESAGSTWDAVGLNECWRLAKYLPGDCFQAHCDDYFARNKDEKSFYTANIYLNDVPNQHGGATRFWEDMRASQSAKAGSGVQPIVSITPEAGLGVLFRQPPDEFLLHDGEKLRDGIKYLIRSDVMYRRRSAP
;
A
#
# COMPACT_ATOMS: atom_id res chain seq x y z
N MET A 1 29.19 -32.70 -7.21
CA MET A 1 29.39 -31.25 -6.99
C MET A 1 28.52 -30.50 -7.97
N THR A 2 27.28 -30.22 -7.59
CA THR A 2 26.28 -29.52 -8.40
C THR A 2 26.25 -28.06 -7.97
N LYS A 3 26.49 -27.15 -8.93
CA LYS A 3 26.45 -25.70 -8.71
C LYS A 3 25.08 -25.27 -8.17
N PRO A 4 24.98 -24.39 -7.16
CA PRO A 4 23.70 -23.79 -6.81
C PRO A 4 23.27 -22.85 -7.94
N SER A 5 22.06 -23.06 -8.43
CA SER A 5 21.36 -22.19 -9.37
C SER A 5 21.22 -20.79 -8.76
N THR A 6 21.80 -19.80 -9.43
CA THR A 6 21.51 -18.38 -9.21
C THR A 6 20.01 -18.14 -9.31
N PRO A 7 19.37 -17.43 -8.37
CA PRO A 7 18.01 -16.94 -8.57
C PRO A 7 18.01 -15.96 -9.75
N PRO A 8 16.90 -15.86 -10.52
CA PRO A 8 16.84 -14.94 -11.64
C PRO A 8 17.05 -13.52 -11.15
N SER A 9 18.16 -12.93 -11.59
CA SER A 9 18.43 -11.51 -11.54
C SER A 9 17.45 -10.77 -12.44
N ASP A 10 17.04 -9.59 -11.99
CA ASP A 10 16.46 -8.51 -12.81
C ASP A 10 15.15 -8.79 -13.55
N ASP A 11 14.02 -8.52 -12.88
CA ASP A 11 12.84 -8.00 -13.60
C ASP A 11 11.88 -7.14 -12.75
N ALA A 12 12.38 -6.52 -11.68
CA ALA A 12 11.68 -5.41 -11.00
C ALA A 12 11.95 -4.04 -11.66
N ARG A 13 12.75 -4.00 -12.73
CA ARG A 13 13.15 -2.76 -13.44
C ARG A 13 12.09 -2.20 -14.40
N HIS A 14 10.84 -2.64 -14.31
CA HIS A 14 9.73 -2.11 -15.11
C HIS A 14 8.80 -1.23 -14.29
N CYS A 15 9.36 -0.16 -13.70
CA CYS A 15 8.62 1.05 -13.32
C CYS A 15 9.43 2.35 -13.49
N VAL A 16 10.55 2.36 -14.25
CA VAL A 16 11.04 3.61 -14.87
C VAL A 16 10.20 3.87 -16.11
N GLY A 17 8.88 4.01 -15.91
CA GLY A 17 8.03 4.62 -16.92
C GLY A 17 8.50 6.05 -17.13
N LYS A 18 8.28 6.60 -18.33
CA LYS A 18 8.40 8.03 -18.63
C LYS A 18 7.97 8.86 -17.40
N PRO A 19 8.63 10.00 -17.10
CA PRO A 19 8.17 10.90 -16.05
C PRO A 19 6.66 11.06 -16.21
N PRO A 20 5.88 10.82 -15.14
CA PRO A 20 4.44 10.82 -15.26
C PRO A 20 4.02 12.12 -15.95
N SER A 21 3.19 11.98 -16.99
CA SER A 21 2.44 13.10 -17.55
C SER A 21 1.86 13.90 -16.39
N ALA A 22 1.79 15.23 -16.52
CA ALA A 22 1.17 16.10 -15.53
C ALA A 22 -0.07 15.45 -14.91
N LEU A 23 -0.25 15.62 -13.59
CA LEU A 23 -1.41 15.12 -12.86
C LEU A 23 -2.66 15.31 -13.72
N PRO A 24 -3.46 14.26 -13.96
CA PRO A 24 -4.68 14.44 -14.72
C PRO A 24 -5.50 15.54 -14.05
N SER A 25 -6.03 16.47 -14.85
CA SER A 25 -6.84 17.56 -14.32
C SER A 25 -7.95 16.99 -13.43
N PRO A 26 -8.18 17.55 -12.23
CA PRO A 26 -9.24 17.09 -11.36
C PRO A 26 -10.56 17.05 -12.11
N VAL A 27 -11.22 15.89 -12.11
CA VAL A 27 -12.54 15.74 -12.72
C VAL A 27 -13.59 16.08 -11.67
N ASP A 28 -14.55 16.92 -12.06
CA ASP A 28 -15.68 17.33 -11.23
C ASP A 28 -16.70 16.20 -11.11
N LEU A 29 -16.40 15.23 -10.25
CA LEU A 29 -17.30 14.13 -9.88
C LEU A 29 -18.28 14.60 -8.80
N LYS A 30 -19.57 14.37 -9.02
CA LYS A 30 -20.66 14.86 -8.15
C LYS A 30 -20.84 14.02 -6.89
N SER A 31 -20.32 12.79 -6.88
CA SER A 31 -20.41 11.89 -5.73
C SER A 31 -19.31 10.84 -5.73
N ALA A 32 -19.10 10.18 -4.58
CA ALA A 32 -18.16 9.07 -4.44
C ALA A 32 -18.54 7.80 -5.25
N LYS A 33 -19.77 7.74 -5.77
CA LYS A 33 -20.22 6.65 -6.67
C LYS A 33 -19.77 6.87 -8.11
N GLU A 34 -19.46 8.11 -8.49
CA GLU A 34 -18.96 8.41 -9.82
C GLU A 34 -17.46 8.16 -9.90
N TYR A 35 -17.00 7.69 -11.05
CA TYR A 35 -15.58 7.53 -11.36
C TYR A 35 -15.34 7.75 -12.84
N VAL A 36 -14.12 8.13 -13.21
CA VAL A 36 -13.72 8.21 -14.62
C VAL A 36 -12.99 6.94 -15.02
N TYR A 37 -13.43 6.33 -16.10
CA TYR A 37 -12.72 5.25 -16.77
C TYR A 37 -12.81 5.46 -18.28
N ASP A 38 -11.67 5.36 -18.97
CA ASP A 38 -11.57 5.56 -20.42
C ASP A 38 -12.20 6.89 -20.89
N SER A 39 -11.86 7.99 -20.20
CA SER A 39 -12.37 9.36 -20.44
C SER A 39 -13.89 9.52 -20.32
N ARG A 40 -14.60 8.58 -19.69
CA ARG A 40 -16.04 8.64 -19.46
C ARG A 40 -16.35 8.62 -17.97
N VAL A 41 -17.32 9.45 -17.57
CA VAL A 41 -17.94 9.34 -16.24
C VAL A 41 -18.78 8.08 -16.20
N CYS A 42 -18.48 7.23 -15.23
CA CYS A 42 -19.16 5.99 -14.92
C CYS A 42 -19.76 6.09 -13.52
N VAL A 43 -20.73 5.22 -13.23
CA VAL A 43 -21.31 5.08 -11.88
C VAL A 43 -21.02 3.67 -11.38
N ALA A 44 -20.55 3.55 -10.15
CA ALA A 44 -20.30 2.27 -9.49
C ALA A 44 -21.65 1.67 -9.07
N ILE A 45 -21.92 0.44 -9.52
CA ILE A 45 -23.19 -0.25 -9.29
C ILE A 45 -22.91 -1.48 -8.41
N PRO A 46 -23.33 -1.49 -7.14
CA PRO A 46 -23.18 -2.65 -6.27
C PRO A 46 -23.71 -3.92 -6.92
N GLY A 47 -22.94 -5.01 -6.83
CA GLY A 47 -23.29 -6.31 -7.44
C GLY A 47 -23.11 -6.39 -8.96
N SER A 48 -22.74 -5.31 -9.64
CA SER A 48 -22.46 -5.29 -11.08
C SER A 48 -21.11 -4.64 -11.37
N PRO A 49 -19.99 -5.25 -10.90
CA PRO A 49 -18.66 -4.69 -11.10
C PRO A 49 -18.33 -4.58 -12.58
N ARG A 50 -17.71 -3.46 -12.96
CA ARG A 50 -17.24 -3.22 -14.33
C ARG A 50 -16.11 -4.19 -14.70
N ILE A 51 -15.26 -4.54 -13.74
CA ILE A 51 -14.12 -5.43 -13.93
C ILE A 51 -14.29 -6.71 -13.13
N GLN A 52 -14.09 -7.83 -13.81
CA GLN A 52 -14.13 -9.17 -13.23
C GLN A 52 -12.70 -9.65 -12.89
N PRO A 53 -12.54 -10.57 -11.92
CA PRO A 53 -11.23 -11.11 -11.51
C PRO A 53 -10.36 -11.70 -12.62
N SER A 54 -10.98 -12.20 -13.71
CA SER A 54 -10.27 -12.78 -14.86
C SER A 54 -9.64 -11.72 -15.79
N GLN A 55 -10.15 -10.49 -15.75
CA GLN A 55 -9.68 -9.38 -16.55
C GLN A 55 -8.50 -8.69 -15.87
N LEU A 56 -7.68 -7.98 -16.65
CA LEU A 56 -6.59 -7.18 -16.09
C LEU A 56 -7.15 -6.04 -15.23
N GLU A 57 -6.40 -5.70 -14.19
CA GLU A 57 -6.63 -4.50 -13.39
C GLU A 57 -6.79 -3.24 -14.26
N ILE A 58 -7.56 -2.29 -13.74
CA ILE A 58 -7.77 -0.99 -14.39
C ILE A 58 -7.30 0.15 -13.51
N LYS A 59 -7.12 1.30 -14.15
CA LYS A 59 -6.91 2.59 -13.50
C LYS A 59 -8.13 3.49 -13.76
N VAL A 60 -8.67 4.06 -12.69
CA VAL A 60 -9.78 5.02 -12.71
C VAL A 60 -9.39 6.33 -12.04
N GLN A 61 -10.27 7.33 -12.09
CA GLN A 61 -10.20 8.50 -11.21
C GLN A 61 -11.44 8.55 -10.33
N THR A 62 -11.27 8.83 -9.04
CA THR A 62 -12.35 8.86 -8.04
C THR A 62 -12.29 10.13 -7.21
N ARG A 63 -13.31 10.33 -6.37
CA ARG A 63 -13.37 11.40 -5.36
C ARG A 63 -13.92 10.86 -4.04
N TRP A 64 -13.13 10.03 -3.37
CA TRP A 64 -13.54 9.23 -2.22
C TRP A 64 -13.34 9.90 -0.86
N ALA A 65 -12.87 11.15 -0.79
CA ALA A 65 -12.88 11.91 0.47
C ALA A 65 -14.27 11.95 1.11
N GLY A 66 -15.34 12.02 0.32
CA GLY A 66 -16.72 12.01 0.82
C GLY A 66 -17.17 10.69 1.45
N LEU A 67 -16.36 9.63 1.37
CA LEU A 67 -16.58 8.38 2.11
C LEU A 67 -15.98 8.43 3.53
N LEU A 68 -15.15 9.44 3.81
CA LEU A 68 -14.51 9.66 5.09
C LEU A 68 -15.32 10.66 5.92
N ASN A 69 -15.34 10.45 7.23
CA ASN A 69 -15.82 11.39 8.22
C ASN A 69 -14.78 12.52 8.40
N ALA A 70 -15.22 13.69 8.87
CA ALA A 70 -14.38 14.90 8.89
C ALA A 70 -13.08 14.75 9.72
N ASP A 71 -13.09 13.96 10.79
CA ASP A 71 -11.94 13.76 11.68
C ASP A 71 -11.89 12.32 12.23
N ALA A 72 -10.68 11.76 12.32
CA ALA A 72 -10.41 10.52 13.04
C ALA A 72 -9.16 10.71 13.91
N PRO A 73 -9.21 10.43 15.22
CA PRO A 73 -8.05 10.53 16.08
C PRO A 73 -7.07 9.40 15.73
N THR A 74 -6.05 9.73 14.93
CA THR A 74 -4.95 8.83 14.59
C THR A 74 -3.81 9.00 15.59
N SER A 75 -3.20 7.87 15.93
CA SER A 75 -2.06 7.82 16.85
C SER A 75 -1.10 6.71 16.42
N LEU A 76 0.15 6.81 16.87
CA LEU A 76 1.09 5.70 16.73
C LEU A 76 0.68 4.56 17.67
N ARG A 77 0.59 3.35 17.12
CA ARG A 77 0.48 2.12 17.91
C ARG A 77 1.84 1.80 18.51
N THR A 78 1.88 1.56 19.81
CA THR A 78 3.10 1.11 20.49
C THR A 78 3.59 -0.19 19.84
N PRO A 79 4.84 -0.24 19.38
CA PRO A 79 5.38 -1.45 18.78
C PRO A 79 5.45 -2.60 19.77
N HIS A 80 5.35 -3.83 19.25
CA HIS A 80 5.78 -4.99 20.02
C HIS A 80 7.27 -4.90 20.28
N ARG A 81 7.76 -5.38 21.44
CA ARG A 81 9.18 -5.34 21.84
C ARG A 81 10.18 -5.81 20.76
N LYS A 82 9.80 -6.76 19.90
CA LYS A 82 10.64 -7.25 18.78
C LYS A 82 10.71 -6.28 17.58
N ALA A 83 9.73 -5.40 17.46
CA ALA A 83 9.65 -4.33 16.47
C ALA A 83 10.30 -3.03 16.95
N ASP A 84 10.73 -2.93 18.22
CA ASP A 84 11.30 -1.69 18.79
C ASP A 84 12.48 -1.16 17.95
N SER A 85 13.33 -2.04 17.41
CA SER A 85 14.45 -1.66 16.55
C SER A 85 14.06 -1.23 15.12
N TYR A 86 12.86 -1.63 14.67
CA TYR A 86 12.27 -1.20 13.40
C TYR A 86 11.47 0.10 13.58
N CYS A 87 10.92 0.32 14.76
CA CYS A 87 10.14 1.51 15.06
C CYS A 87 11.04 2.64 15.58
N SER A 88 12.20 2.31 16.16
CA SER A 88 13.25 3.27 16.40
C SER A 88 13.72 3.87 15.07
N ASN A 89 13.96 5.19 15.08
CA ASN A 89 14.27 5.99 13.89
C ASN A 89 13.15 6.04 12.82
N SER A 90 11.91 5.70 13.18
CA SER A 90 10.76 5.78 12.28
C SER A 90 10.89 4.93 11.01
N ARG A 91 11.59 3.78 11.05
CA ARG A 91 11.74 2.93 9.85
C ARG A 91 10.43 2.22 9.50
N LEU A 92 9.66 1.87 10.53
CA LEU A 92 8.32 1.32 10.45
C LEU A 92 7.44 2.02 11.50
N LEU A 93 6.31 2.55 11.06
CA LEU A 93 5.29 3.18 11.89
C LEU A 93 4.00 2.39 11.73
N THR A 94 3.35 2.09 12.85
CA THR A 94 2.00 1.53 12.84
C THR A 94 1.06 2.61 13.36
N VAL A 95 0.02 2.93 12.59
CA VAL A 95 -0.89 4.05 12.84
C VAL A 95 -2.29 3.50 13.07
N GLU A 96 -2.86 3.75 14.24
CA GLU A 96 -4.23 3.35 14.55
C GLU A 96 -5.24 4.29 13.91
N SER A 97 -6.41 3.74 13.57
CA SER A 97 -7.59 4.52 13.19
C SER A 97 -7.38 5.47 12.00
N VAL A 98 -6.53 5.10 11.03
CA VAL A 98 -6.39 5.87 9.76
C VAL A 98 -7.73 5.94 9.05
N PHE A 99 -8.47 4.83 9.07
CA PHE A 99 -9.90 4.78 8.80
C PHE A 99 -10.63 4.21 10.01
N SER A 100 -11.87 4.64 10.24
CA SER A 100 -12.80 3.86 11.04
C SER A 100 -13.25 2.61 10.28
N ARG A 101 -13.84 1.66 11.00
CA ARG A 101 -14.38 0.42 10.41
C ARG A 101 -15.44 0.72 9.34
N ASP A 102 -16.34 1.67 9.62
CA ASP A 102 -17.40 2.10 8.69
C ASP A 102 -16.83 2.77 7.43
N GLU A 103 -15.80 3.61 7.57
CA GLU A 103 -15.12 4.22 6.42
C GLU A 103 -14.42 3.17 5.56
N ALA A 104 -13.73 2.22 6.20
CA ALA A 104 -13.08 1.12 5.54
C ALA A 104 -14.09 0.26 4.75
N GLU A 105 -15.25 -0.02 5.36
CA GLU A 105 -16.34 -0.72 4.69
C GLU A 105 -16.89 0.07 3.49
N ARG A 106 -17.15 1.38 3.64
CA ARG A 106 -17.61 2.22 2.52
C ARG A 106 -16.62 2.25 1.37
N LEU A 107 -15.32 2.30 1.65
CA LEU A 107 -14.26 2.20 0.65
C LEU A 107 -14.29 0.85 -0.07
N VAL A 108 -14.41 -0.26 0.67
CA VAL A 108 -14.51 -1.62 0.10
C VAL A 108 -15.74 -1.73 -0.79
N GLN A 109 -16.91 -1.25 -0.34
CA GLN A 109 -18.16 -1.29 -1.11
C GLN A 109 -18.01 -0.54 -2.44
N MET A 110 -17.41 0.65 -2.44
CA MET A 110 -17.19 1.40 -3.68
C MET A 110 -16.17 0.72 -4.59
N ALA A 111 -15.08 0.19 -4.03
CA ALA A 111 -14.07 -0.55 -4.78
C ALA A 111 -14.63 -1.81 -5.44
N ASP A 112 -15.41 -2.61 -4.70
CA ASP A 112 -16.06 -3.82 -5.22
C ASP A 112 -17.13 -3.49 -6.26
N ALA A 113 -17.84 -2.35 -6.13
CA ALA A 113 -18.80 -1.90 -7.13
C ALA A 113 -18.15 -1.42 -8.45
N ILE A 114 -16.87 -1.02 -8.43
CA ILE A 114 -16.06 -0.80 -9.64
C ILE A 114 -15.50 -2.13 -10.15
N GLY A 115 -14.97 -2.95 -9.25
CA GLY A 115 -14.41 -4.27 -9.53
C GLY A 115 -12.88 -4.30 -9.46
N PHE A 116 -12.35 -5.52 -9.26
CA PHE A 116 -10.91 -5.80 -9.16
C PHE A 116 -10.49 -6.75 -10.27
N GLY A 117 -9.38 -6.44 -10.94
CA GLY A 117 -8.79 -7.30 -11.98
C GLY A 117 -7.50 -7.95 -11.51
N ARG A 118 -7.03 -8.97 -12.23
CA ARG A 118 -5.74 -9.61 -11.95
C ARG A 118 -4.57 -8.70 -12.29
N THR A 119 -3.49 -8.85 -11.54
CA THR A 119 -2.20 -8.22 -11.88
C THR A 119 -1.50 -9.00 -13.01
N ASN A 120 -0.41 -8.43 -13.54
CA ASN A 120 0.44 -9.10 -14.54
C ASN A 120 1.42 -10.12 -13.94
N TYR A 121 1.35 -10.38 -12.64
CA TYR A 121 2.26 -11.30 -11.96
C TYR A 121 1.66 -12.72 -11.87
N PRO A 122 2.51 -13.76 -11.82
CA PRO A 122 2.06 -15.10 -11.47
C PRO A 122 1.40 -15.11 -10.09
N ARG A 123 0.25 -15.79 -9.96
CA ARG A 123 -0.53 -15.84 -8.71
C ARG A 123 0.28 -16.33 -7.50
N MET A 124 1.23 -17.25 -7.73
CA MET A 124 2.12 -17.78 -6.69
C MET A 124 3.13 -16.74 -6.16
N TYR A 125 3.44 -15.72 -6.96
CA TYR A 125 4.31 -14.61 -6.55
C TYR A 125 3.48 -13.47 -5.95
N ARG A 126 2.44 -13.03 -6.65
CA ARG A 126 1.50 -11.99 -6.21
C ARG A 126 0.10 -12.36 -6.67
N GLY A 127 -0.71 -12.83 -5.73
CA GLY A 127 -2.02 -13.41 -6.01
C GLY A 127 -3.19 -12.42 -5.99
N ASN A 128 -3.01 -11.25 -5.37
CA ASN A 128 -4.12 -10.31 -5.18
C ASN A 128 -4.68 -9.79 -6.52
N LEU A 129 -5.98 -9.53 -6.51
CA LEU A 129 -6.61 -8.67 -7.50
C LEU A 129 -6.35 -7.20 -7.12
N ARG A 130 -6.46 -6.30 -8.09
CA ARG A 130 -6.18 -4.87 -7.90
C ARG A 130 -7.17 -3.98 -8.64
N LEU A 131 -7.47 -2.85 -8.00
CA LEU A 131 -8.06 -1.65 -8.59
C LEU A 131 -7.10 -0.49 -8.32
N ILE A 132 -6.78 0.30 -9.34
CA ILE A 132 -5.98 1.52 -9.19
C ILE A 132 -6.91 2.73 -9.34
N THR A 133 -6.82 3.69 -8.44
CA THR A 133 -7.49 4.98 -8.60
C THR A 133 -6.52 6.14 -8.43
N ILE A 134 -6.72 7.20 -9.22
CA ILE A 134 -6.13 8.52 -8.97
C ILE A 134 -7.16 9.33 -8.16
N ASP A 135 -6.82 9.68 -6.92
CA ASP A 135 -7.74 10.38 -6.01
C ASP A 135 -7.01 11.37 -5.09
N LEU A 136 -6.94 12.63 -5.55
CA LEU A 136 -6.35 13.73 -4.78
C LEU A 136 -7.16 14.02 -3.51
N SER A 137 -8.49 13.90 -3.57
CA SER A 137 -9.35 14.19 -2.43
C SER A 137 -9.08 13.24 -1.26
N LEU A 138 -8.94 11.94 -1.57
CA LEU A 138 -8.60 10.92 -0.59
C LEU A 138 -7.18 11.14 -0.05
N SER A 139 -6.22 11.50 -0.90
CA SER A 139 -4.86 11.85 -0.48
C SER A 139 -4.85 13.00 0.52
N ASP A 140 -5.55 14.09 0.24
CA ASP A 140 -5.61 15.25 1.13
C ASP A 140 -6.27 14.90 2.47
N ALA A 141 -7.40 14.18 2.43
CA ALA A 141 -8.14 13.80 3.62
C ALA A 141 -7.35 12.83 4.52
N VAL A 142 -6.66 11.84 3.93
CA VAL A 142 -5.81 10.92 4.70
C VAL A 142 -4.54 11.61 5.17
N TRP A 143 -3.96 12.51 4.37
CA TRP A 143 -2.79 13.29 4.78
C TRP A 143 -3.05 14.14 6.01
N HIS A 144 -4.21 14.82 6.07
CA HIS A 144 -4.64 15.57 7.27
C HIS A 144 -4.62 14.69 8.53
N ARG A 145 -4.96 13.40 8.41
CA ARG A 145 -4.95 12.44 9.51
C ARG A 145 -3.55 11.92 9.87
N VAL A 146 -2.59 11.86 8.96
CA VAL A 146 -1.31 11.15 9.23
C VAL A 146 -0.07 12.05 9.22
N SER A 147 -0.19 13.30 8.76
CA SER A 147 0.94 14.20 8.57
C SER A 147 1.76 14.47 9.84
N HIS A 148 1.12 14.54 11.01
CA HIS A 148 1.79 14.77 12.30
C HIS A 148 2.51 13.54 12.85
N LEU A 149 2.28 12.37 12.27
CA LEU A 149 2.84 11.09 12.73
C LEU A 149 4.04 10.64 11.92
N VAL A 150 4.24 11.21 10.73
CA VAL A 150 5.40 10.91 9.87
C VAL A 150 6.53 11.91 10.12
N PRO A 151 7.80 11.54 9.87
CA PRO A 151 8.89 12.51 9.94
C PRO A 151 8.63 13.68 8.98
N SER A 152 8.58 14.90 9.54
CA SER A 152 8.36 16.12 8.77
C SER A 152 9.49 16.38 7.77
N SER A 153 10.70 15.92 8.07
CA SER A 153 11.85 15.98 7.17
C SER A 153 12.74 14.75 7.28
N ILE A 154 13.44 14.42 6.20
CA ILE A 154 14.38 13.30 6.09
C ILE A 154 15.65 13.75 5.37
N GLU A 155 16.80 13.34 5.89
CA GLU A 155 18.08 13.47 5.21
C GLU A 155 18.30 12.27 4.28
N SER A 156 18.58 12.53 3.00
CA SER A 156 18.86 11.49 2.00
C SER A 156 19.79 12.02 0.92
N ALA A 157 20.89 11.30 0.68
CA ALA A 157 21.92 11.67 -0.28
C ALA A 157 22.44 13.12 -0.13
N GLY A 158 22.61 13.59 1.10
CA GLY A 158 23.12 14.94 1.41
C GLY A 158 22.15 16.08 1.13
N SER A 159 20.84 15.79 1.03
CA SER A 159 19.78 16.80 0.93
C SER A 159 18.69 16.52 1.96
N THR A 160 18.11 17.61 2.48
CA THR A 160 16.88 17.53 3.28
C THR A 160 15.66 17.44 2.38
N TRP A 161 14.75 16.53 2.72
CA TRP A 161 13.47 16.33 2.04
C TRP A 161 12.34 16.55 3.03
N ASP A 162 11.39 17.40 2.69
CA ASP A 162 10.24 17.75 3.55
C ASP A 162 9.00 16.97 3.12
N ALA A 163 8.23 16.44 4.06
CA ALA A 163 7.00 15.71 3.77
C ALA A 163 5.95 16.66 3.20
N VAL A 164 5.31 16.29 2.08
CA VAL A 164 4.40 17.19 1.34
C VAL A 164 3.02 16.61 1.05
N GLY A 165 2.77 15.34 1.37
CA GLY A 165 1.48 14.71 1.12
C GLY A 165 1.55 13.21 0.92
N LEU A 166 0.44 12.65 0.43
CA LEU A 166 0.36 11.27 -0.07
C LEU A 166 0.29 11.26 -1.59
N ASN A 167 0.80 10.19 -2.19
CA ASN A 167 0.65 9.92 -3.62
C ASN A 167 -0.84 9.71 -3.96
N GLU A 168 -1.35 10.42 -4.95
CA GLU A 168 -2.73 10.30 -5.45
C GLU A 168 -3.04 8.96 -6.11
N CYS A 169 -2.03 8.18 -6.49
CA CYS A 169 -2.19 6.89 -7.14
C CYS A 169 -2.38 5.77 -6.12
N TRP A 170 -3.62 5.61 -5.66
CA TRP A 170 -4.03 4.59 -4.72
C TRP A 170 -4.17 3.22 -5.39
N ARG A 171 -3.71 2.18 -4.69
CA ARG A 171 -3.78 0.78 -5.16
C ARG A 171 -4.55 -0.04 -4.14
N LEU A 172 -5.77 -0.41 -4.49
CA LEU A 172 -6.62 -1.27 -3.69
C LEU A 172 -6.34 -2.71 -4.08
N ALA A 173 -6.03 -3.55 -3.10
CA ALA A 173 -5.73 -4.96 -3.27
C ALA A 173 -6.79 -5.82 -2.56
N LYS A 174 -7.30 -6.83 -3.27
CA LYS A 174 -8.22 -7.83 -2.76
C LYS A 174 -7.55 -9.20 -2.84
N TYR A 175 -7.40 -9.87 -1.70
CA TYR A 175 -6.81 -11.20 -1.60
C TYR A 175 -7.91 -12.21 -1.29
N LEU A 176 -7.89 -13.32 -2.01
CA LEU A 176 -8.75 -14.48 -1.83
C LEU A 176 -7.94 -15.64 -1.22
N PRO A 177 -8.61 -16.70 -0.73
CA PRO A 177 -7.92 -17.88 -0.22
C PRO A 177 -6.91 -18.45 -1.23
N GLY A 178 -5.69 -18.66 -0.75
CA GLY A 178 -4.55 -19.09 -1.54
C GLY A 178 -3.64 -17.97 -2.01
N ASP A 179 -4.09 -16.72 -2.02
CA ASP A 179 -3.28 -15.58 -2.46
C ASP A 179 -2.23 -15.21 -1.41
N CYS A 180 -1.08 -14.76 -1.90
CA CYS A 180 0.01 -14.22 -1.11
C CYS A 180 0.69 -13.10 -1.90
N PHE A 181 1.69 -12.48 -1.28
CA PHE A 181 2.68 -11.71 -2.01
C PHE A 181 4.07 -12.04 -1.46
N GLN A 182 4.94 -12.65 -2.28
CA GLN A 182 6.25 -13.11 -1.86
C GLN A 182 7.16 -11.99 -1.36
N ALA A 183 8.20 -12.36 -0.62
CA ALA A 183 9.16 -11.44 -0.03
C ALA A 183 9.81 -10.52 -1.08
N HIS A 184 9.77 -9.23 -0.82
CA HIS A 184 10.30 -8.16 -1.67
C HIS A 184 10.57 -6.89 -0.86
N CYS A 185 11.24 -5.93 -1.48
CA CYS A 185 11.28 -4.54 -1.02
C CYS A 185 10.47 -3.71 -2.01
N ASP A 186 9.66 -2.77 -1.50
CA ASP A 186 9.02 -1.78 -2.35
C ASP A 186 10.06 -0.82 -2.92
N ASP A 187 9.80 -0.29 -4.11
CA ASP A 187 10.60 0.78 -4.72
C ASP A 187 9.93 2.13 -4.45
N TYR A 188 10.71 3.21 -4.49
CA TYR A 188 10.16 4.55 -4.35
C TYR A 188 9.50 5.03 -5.64
N PHE A 189 8.53 5.93 -5.51
CA PHE A 189 7.95 6.65 -6.62
C PHE A 189 8.65 8.01 -6.76
N ALA A 190 9.23 8.31 -7.91
CA ALA A 190 9.74 9.64 -8.25
C ALA A 190 8.76 10.37 -9.17
N ARG A 191 8.22 11.50 -8.70
CA ARG A 191 7.42 12.40 -9.56
C ARG A 191 8.33 13.20 -10.48
N ASN A 192 9.43 13.72 -9.92
CA ASN A 192 10.47 14.45 -10.62
C ASN A 192 11.77 14.42 -9.78
N LYS A 193 12.80 15.15 -10.20
CA LYS A 193 14.11 15.16 -9.52
C LYS A 193 14.09 15.71 -8.09
N ASP A 194 13.05 16.45 -7.73
CA ASP A 194 12.89 17.16 -6.45
C ASP A 194 11.66 16.68 -5.67
N GLU A 195 10.92 15.67 -6.14
CA GLU A 195 9.77 15.11 -5.41
C GLU A 195 9.68 13.59 -5.58
N LYS A 196 9.79 12.85 -4.47
CA LYS A 196 9.73 11.38 -4.45
C LYS A 196 9.15 10.86 -3.14
N SER A 197 8.70 9.61 -3.13
CA SER A 197 8.28 8.95 -1.89
C SER A 197 9.46 8.41 -1.09
N PHE A 198 9.23 8.27 0.22
CA PHE A 198 10.17 7.66 1.15
C PHE A 198 9.55 6.62 2.06
N TYR A 199 8.22 6.53 2.08
CA TYR A 199 7.48 5.53 2.82
C TYR A 199 6.40 4.92 1.94
N THR A 200 6.26 3.60 1.99
CA THR A 200 5.02 2.94 1.62
C THR A 200 4.00 3.19 2.73
N ALA A 201 2.74 3.48 2.39
CA ALA A 201 1.62 3.55 3.32
C ALA A 201 0.59 2.48 2.98
N ASN A 202 0.60 1.37 3.73
CA ASN A 202 -0.36 0.27 3.62
C ASN A 202 -1.46 0.43 4.67
N ILE A 203 -2.73 0.49 4.28
CA ILE A 203 -3.85 0.62 5.22
C ILE A 203 -4.82 -0.54 4.99
N TYR A 204 -5.12 -1.31 6.03
CA TYR A 204 -6.04 -2.43 5.93
C TYR A 204 -7.49 -1.95 5.97
N LEU A 205 -8.35 -2.56 5.14
CA LEU A 205 -9.74 -2.15 5.01
C LEU A 205 -10.73 -3.10 5.69
N ASN A 206 -10.26 -4.21 6.23
CA ASN A 206 -11.05 -5.15 7.02
C ASN A 206 -10.15 -5.93 7.98
N ASP A 207 -10.75 -6.55 9.00
CA ASP A 207 -10.01 -7.49 9.84
C ASP A 207 -9.82 -8.82 9.14
N VAL A 208 -8.69 -9.45 9.43
CA VAL A 208 -8.45 -10.85 9.11
C VAL A 208 -8.05 -11.57 10.40
N PRO A 209 -8.79 -12.60 10.84
CA PRO A 209 -8.41 -13.38 12.00
C PRO A 209 -7.01 -13.99 11.84
N ASN A 210 -6.17 -13.92 12.87
CA ASN A 210 -4.79 -14.41 12.85
C ASN A 210 -4.64 -15.82 12.26
N GLN A 211 -5.56 -16.73 12.58
CA GLN A 211 -5.52 -18.12 12.11
C GLN A 211 -5.70 -18.26 10.59
N HIS A 212 -6.27 -17.26 9.91
CA HIS A 212 -6.43 -17.22 8.47
C HIS A 212 -5.15 -16.77 7.74
N GLY A 213 -4.13 -16.28 8.48
CA GLY A 213 -2.91 -15.71 7.90
C GLY A 213 -3.14 -14.29 7.37
N GLY A 214 -2.57 -13.97 6.21
CA GLY A 214 -2.76 -12.66 5.57
C GLY A 214 -1.99 -11.49 6.22
N ALA A 215 -1.11 -11.73 7.19
CA ALA A 215 -0.29 -10.69 7.81
C ALA A 215 0.70 -10.05 6.81
N THR A 216 1.07 -8.79 7.05
CA THR A 216 2.27 -8.20 6.46
C THR A 216 3.45 -8.48 7.38
N ARG A 217 4.47 -9.18 6.88
CA ARG A 217 5.58 -9.68 7.70
C ARG A 217 6.90 -9.12 7.22
N PHE A 218 7.71 -8.63 8.14
CA PHE A 218 9.03 -8.07 7.89
C PHE A 218 10.11 -9.05 8.31
N TRP A 219 11.14 -9.18 7.48
CA TRP A 219 12.15 -10.23 7.57
C TRP A 219 13.56 -9.63 7.62
N GLU A 220 14.46 -10.31 8.31
CA GLU A 220 15.89 -9.95 8.35
C GLU A 220 16.51 -10.05 6.95
N ASP A 221 16.25 -11.16 6.27
CA ASP A 221 16.74 -11.43 4.93
C ASP A 221 15.86 -12.45 4.18
N MET A 222 16.21 -12.68 2.91
CA MET A 222 15.50 -13.63 2.04
C MET A 222 15.63 -15.08 2.49
N ARG A 223 16.71 -15.46 3.20
CA ARG A 223 16.89 -16.82 3.69
C ARG A 223 15.94 -17.10 4.84
N ALA A 224 15.77 -16.15 5.74
CA ALA A 224 14.80 -16.22 6.83
C ALA A 224 13.37 -16.35 6.27
N SER A 225 12.99 -15.53 5.29
CA SER A 225 11.64 -15.60 4.70
C SER A 225 11.36 -16.94 4.00
N GLN A 226 12.33 -17.49 3.26
CA GLN A 226 12.18 -18.76 2.54
C GLN A 226 12.21 -19.99 3.47
N SER A 227 12.90 -19.87 4.60
CA SER A 227 13.02 -20.95 5.59
C SER A 227 11.82 -21.02 6.54
N ALA A 228 11.00 -19.96 6.59
CA ALA A 228 9.81 -19.87 7.44
C ALA A 228 8.72 -20.85 7.01
N LYS A 229 8.82 -22.09 7.50
CA LYS A 229 7.83 -23.15 7.38
C LYS A 229 7.28 -23.49 8.76
N ALA A 230 6.08 -24.08 8.81
CA ALA A 230 5.51 -24.60 10.04
C ALA A 230 6.52 -25.55 10.73
N GLY A 231 6.82 -25.29 12.00
CA GLY A 231 7.80 -26.07 12.78
C GLY A 231 9.27 -25.70 12.58
N SER A 232 9.62 -24.77 11.68
CA SER A 232 11.02 -24.37 11.45
C SER A 232 11.64 -23.54 12.58
N GLY A 233 10.82 -22.98 13.48
CA GLY A 233 11.26 -22.02 14.51
C GLY A 233 11.62 -20.63 13.97
N VAL A 234 11.74 -20.45 12.65
CA VAL A 234 12.04 -19.16 12.02
C VAL A 234 10.78 -18.28 12.05
N GLN A 235 10.92 -17.08 12.59
CA GLN A 235 9.82 -16.11 12.76
C GLN A 235 10.18 -14.79 12.08
N PRO A 236 9.19 -14.04 11.57
CA PRO A 236 9.42 -12.68 11.13
C PRO A 236 9.82 -11.79 12.31
N ILE A 237 10.53 -10.69 12.01
CA ILE A 237 10.90 -9.70 13.01
C ILE A 237 9.65 -8.98 13.50
N VAL A 238 8.79 -8.61 12.54
CA VAL A 238 7.50 -7.96 12.77
C VAL A 238 6.45 -8.68 11.93
N SER A 239 5.30 -8.98 12.53
CA SER A 239 4.13 -9.53 11.83
C SER A 239 2.92 -8.69 12.19
N ILE A 240 2.29 -8.09 11.18
CA ILE A 240 1.16 -7.18 11.38
C ILE A 240 -0.08 -7.82 10.78
N THR A 241 -0.98 -8.23 11.65
CA THR A 241 -2.29 -8.75 11.28
C THR A 241 -3.17 -7.63 10.72
N PRO A 242 -3.92 -7.87 9.64
CA PRO A 242 -4.90 -6.91 9.14
C PRO A 242 -5.99 -6.62 10.18
N GLU A 243 -6.13 -5.34 10.50
CA GLU A 243 -7.20 -4.79 11.33
C GLU A 243 -7.79 -3.59 10.57
N ALA A 244 -9.11 -3.53 10.44
CA ALA A 244 -9.75 -2.46 9.68
C ALA A 244 -9.32 -1.07 10.19
N GLY A 245 -8.76 -0.25 9.29
CA GLY A 245 -8.28 1.09 9.61
C GLY A 245 -6.84 1.21 10.08
N LEU A 246 -6.17 0.08 10.37
CA LEU A 246 -4.77 0.08 10.77
C LEU A 246 -3.87 0.41 9.58
N GLY A 247 -3.04 1.44 9.74
CA GLY A 247 -1.99 1.84 8.81
C GLY A 247 -0.63 1.27 9.20
N VAL A 248 0.16 0.89 8.21
CA VAL A 248 1.56 0.48 8.32
C VAL A 248 2.37 1.30 7.32
N LEU A 249 3.15 2.23 7.85
CA LEU A 249 4.02 3.09 7.05
C LEU A 249 5.45 2.63 7.23
N PHE A 250 6.17 2.33 6.15
CA PHE A 250 7.53 1.79 6.25
C PHE A 250 8.45 2.32 5.16
N ARG A 251 9.72 2.51 5.52
CA ARG A 251 10.73 3.16 4.68
C ARG A 251 11.00 2.39 3.38
N GLN A 252 11.21 3.17 2.32
CA GLN A 252 11.58 2.72 0.99
C GLN A 252 13.08 3.00 0.71
N PRO A 253 13.64 2.40 -0.35
CA PRO A 253 14.94 2.77 -0.89
C PRO A 253 15.03 4.28 -1.22
N PRO A 254 16.23 4.86 -1.35
CA PRO A 254 17.53 4.20 -1.37
C PRO A 254 18.20 4.02 0.00
N ASP A 255 17.67 4.65 1.06
CA ASP A 255 18.36 4.65 2.36
C ASP A 255 18.01 3.40 3.20
N GLU A 256 16.86 2.79 2.95
CA GLU A 256 16.32 1.69 3.74
C GLU A 256 15.70 0.62 2.82
N PHE A 257 15.85 -0.64 3.18
CA PHE A 257 15.39 -1.78 2.38
C PHE A 257 14.62 -2.75 3.27
N LEU A 258 13.38 -2.39 3.65
CA LEU A 258 12.56 -3.20 4.53
C LEU A 258 11.97 -4.39 3.75
N LEU A 259 12.65 -5.54 3.85
CA LEU A 259 12.20 -6.78 3.26
C LEU A 259 10.92 -7.26 3.93
N HIS A 260 9.87 -7.43 3.14
CA HIS A 260 8.57 -7.83 3.65
C HIS A 260 7.79 -8.70 2.68
N ASP A 261 6.79 -9.42 3.19
CA ASP A 261 5.88 -10.23 2.41
C ASP A 261 4.43 -10.13 2.91
N GLY A 262 3.50 -10.56 2.07
CA GLY A 262 2.11 -10.80 2.44
C GLY A 262 1.91 -12.29 2.68
N GLU A 263 1.72 -12.68 3.93
CA GLU A 263 1.43 -14.07 4.31
C GLU A 263 0.25 -14.61 3.50
N LYS A 264 0.35 -15.88 3.09
CA LYS A 264 -0.74 -16.56 2.41
C LYS A 264 -2.03 -16.48 3.20
N LEU A 265 -3.08 -15.93 2.58
CA LEU A 265 -4.43 -15.96 3.11
C LEU A 265 -5.01 -17.36 2.93
N ARG A 266 -5.47 -17.99 4.00
CA ARG A 266 -5.97 -19.38 3.99
C ARG A 266 -7.49 -19.43 3.93
N ASP A 267 -8.15 -18.45 4.53
CA ASP A 267 -9.60 -18.35 4.59
C ASP A 267 -10.05 -16.88 4.68
N GLY A 268 -11.30 -16.60 4.30
CA GLY A 268 -11.87 -15.26 4.22
C GLY A 268 -11.33 -14.41 3.06
N ILE A 269 -11.47 -13.09 3.19
CA ILE A 269 -11.03 -12.10 2.21
C ILE A 269 -10.22 -11.03 2.94
N LYS A 270 -9.13 -10.55 2.34
CA LYS A 270 -8.36 -9.40 2.84
C LYS A 270 -8.41 -8.26 1.83
N TYR A 271 -8.68 -7.06 2.33
CA TYR A 271 -8.60 -5.82 1.59
C TYR A 271 -7.54 -4.90 2.19
N LEU A 272 -6.79 -4.26 1.30
CA LEU A 272 -5.72 -3.32 1.61
C LEU A 272 -5.83 -2.18 0.60
N ILE A 273 -5.59 -0.94 1.03
CA ILE A 273 -5.32 0.18 0.13
C ILE A 273 -3.91 0.70 0.39
N ARG A 274 -3.16 1.00 -0.68
CA ARG A 274 -1.79 1.50 -0.60
C ARG A 274 -1.62 2.85 -1.30
N SER A 275 -0.89 3.74 -0.65
CA SER A 275 -0.27 4.95 -1.22
C SER A 275 1.18 5.05 -0.72
N ASP A 276 1.81 6.19 -0.93
CA ASP A 276 3.19 6.50 -0.57
C ASP A 276 3.26 7.90 0.05
N VAL A 277 4.06 8.09 1.10
CA VAL A 277 4.32 9.43 1.66
C VAL A 277 5.34 10.14 0.79
N MET A 278 4.90 11.23 0.19
CA MET A 278 5.67 12.05 -0.75
C MET A 278 6.47 13.10 0.00
N TYR A 279 7.70 13.31 -0.44
CA TYR A 279 8.59 14.34 0.06
C TYR A 279 9.13 15.18 -1.08
N ARG A 280 9.38 16.46 -0.80
CA ARG A 280 10.00 17.42 -1.71
C ARG A 280 11.37 17.82 -1.19
N ARG A 281 12.37 17.84 -2.08
CA ARG A 281 13.70 18.34 -1.77
C ARG A 281 13.59 19.80 -1.34
N ARG A 282 14.11 20.12 -0.16
CA ARG A 282 14.20 21.49 0.31
C ARG A 282 15.17 22.25 -0.61
N SER A 283 14.72 23.37 -1.16
CA SER A 283 15.62 24.27 -1.88
C SER A 283 16.72 24.74 -0.93
N ALA A 284 17.95 24.87 -1.45
CA ALA A 284 18.99 25.56 -0.70
C ALA A 284 18.49 26.99 -0.37
N PRO A 285 18.72 27.46 0.87
CA PRO A 285 18.37 28.84 1.25
C PRO A 285 19.11 29.87 0.39
#